data_AF-A0A543D4Q5-F1
#
_entry.id   AF-A0A543D4Q5-F1
#
_cell.length_a   1.000
_cell.length_b   1.000
_cell.length_c   1.000
_cell.angle_alpha   90.00
_cell.angle_beta   90.00
_cell.angle_gamma   90.00
#
_symmetry.space_group_name_H-M   'P 1'
#
loop_
_entity.id
_entity.type
_entity.pdbx_description
1 polymer ?
#
loop_
_entity_poly.entity_id
_entity_poly.type
_entity_poly.pdbx_seq_one_letter_code
_entity_poly.pdbx_strand_id
1 'polypeptide(L)' 'MTGVLRVDWVPGSDRLRGTCHCGATLVTDGPTEVWEWLLAHPVGHGAPAPDPRPEPALVGVSR' A
#
# COMPACT_ATOMS: atom_id res chain seq x y z
N MET A 1 -2.60 -4.31 -20.47
CA MET A 1 -2.24 -4.47 -19.05
C MET A 1 -0.80 -4.97 -18.98
N THR A 2 0.17 -4.07 -19.08
CA THR A 2 1.59 -4.40 -18.95
C THR A 2 2.14 -3.47 -17.89
N GLY A 3 2.28 -4.01 -16.68
CA GLY A 3 2.76 -3.28 -15.52
C GLY A 3 3.11 -4.27 -14.43
N VAL A 4 4.00 -3.88 -13.54
CA VAL A 4 4.46 -4.74 -12.45
C VAL A 4 3.45 -4.69 -11.31
N LEU A 5 2.99 -5.86 -10.87
CA LEU A 5 2.28 -6.04 -9.62
C LEU A 5 3.31 -6.43 -8.55
N ARG A 6 3.24 -5.84 -7.36
CA ARG A 6 4.15 -6.16 -6.25
C ARG A 6 3.35 -6.66 -5.06
N VAL A 7 3.89 -7.68 -4.39
CA VAL A 7 3.37 -8.18 -3.12
C VAL A 7 4.53 -8.28 -2.14
N ASP A 8 4.40 -7.62 -0.99
CA ASP A 8 5.36 -7.64 0.12
C ASP A 8 4.66 -7.98 1.44
N TRP A 9 5.42 -8.52 2.39
CA TRP A 9 4.95 -8.75 3.75
C TRP A 9 5.12 -7.45 4.55
N VAL A 10 4.09 -7.09 5.32
CA VAL A 10 4.15 -5.92 6.19
C VAL A 10 5.02 -6.26 7.42
N PRO A 11 6.11 -5.52 7.69
CA PRO A 11 7.02 -5.82 8.79
C PRO A 11 6.30 -5.94 10.15
N GLY A 12 6.65 -6.97 10.91
CA GLY A 12 6.05 -7.23 12.23
C GLY A 12 4.64 -7.83 12.20
N SER A 13 4.15 -8.27 11.03
CA SER A 13 2.85 -8.90 10.88
C SER A 13 2.88 -10.02 9.82
N ASP A 14 1.84 -10.84 9.78
CA ASP A 14 1.62 -11.83 8.71
C ASP A 14 0.72 -11.28 7.58
N ARG A 15 0.57 -9.94 7.51
CA ARG A 15 -0.27 -9.29 6.50
C ARG A 15 0.51 -9.03 5.23
N LEU A 16 -0.18 -9.08 4.10
CA LEU A 16 0.36 -8.81 2.79
C LEU A 16 -0.06 -7.42 2.30
N ARG A 17 0.89 -6.68 1.74
CA ARG A 17 0.63 -5.45 0.97
C ARG A 17 0.72 -5.76 -0.51
N GLY A 18 -0.37 -5.51 -1.24
CA GLY A 18 -0.39 -5.49 -2.70
C GLY A 18 -0.21 -4.08 -3.23
N THR A 19 0.62 -3.91 -4.26
CA THR A 19 0.75 -2.66 -5.03
C THR A 19 0.42 -2.93 -6.49
N CYS A 20 -0.62 -2.29 -7.01
CA CYS A 20 -1.05 -2.41 -8.40
C CYS A 20 -0.15 -1.60 -9.33
N HIS A 21 -0.20 -1.91 -10.64
CA HIS A 21 0.56 -1.16 -11.64
C HIS A 21 0.13 0.32 -11.75
N CYS A 22 -1.04 0.69 -11.22
CA CYS A 22 -1.48 2.09 -11.14
C CYS A 22 -0.99 2.81 -9.86
N GLY A 23 -0.29 2.13 -8.97
CA GLY A 23 0.20 2.67 -7.70
C GLY A 23 -0.76 2.56 -6.52
N ALA A 24 -2.00 2.10 -6.73
CA ALA A 24 -2.91 1.81 -5.62
C ALA A 24 -2.37 0.68 -4.74
N THR A 25 -2.64 0.75 -3.43
CA THR A 25 -2.18 -0.23 -2.45
C THR A 25 -3.32 -0.76 -1.58
N LEU A 26 -3.28 -2.05 -1.24
CA LEU A 26 -4.16 -2.69 -0.26
C LEU A 26 -3.32 -3.53 0.72
N VAL A 27 -3.65 -3.50 2.01
CA VAL A 27 -3.12 -4.44 3.01
C VAL A 27 -4.23 -5.39 3.42
N THR A 28 -3.95 -6.68 3.42
CA THR A 28 -4.93 -7.73 3.70
C THR A 28 -4.27 -8.90 4.44
N ASP A 29 -5.09 -9.79 5.01
CA ASP A 29 -4.62 -10.89 5.84
C ASP A 29 -4.26 -12.15 5.03
N GLY A 30 -4.84 -12.30 3.82
CA GLY A 30 -4.66 -13.51 3.00
C GLY A 30 -3.99 -13.29 1.63
N PRO A 31 -3.26 -14.29 1.11
CA PRO A 31 -2.68 -14.24 -0.23
C PRO A 31 -3.72 -14.22 -1.36
N THR A 32 -4.87 -14.88 -1.18
CA THR A 32 -5.93 -14.86 -2.20
C THR A 32 -6.54 -13.48 -2.36
N GLU A 33 -6.87 -12.82 -1.24
CA GLU A 33 -7.48 -11.49 -1.21
C GLU A 33 -6.61 -10.45 -1.93
N VAL A 34 -5.28 -10.49 -1.73
CA VAL A 34 -4.38 -9.53 -2.39
C VAL A 34 -4.34 -9.75 -3.91
N TRP A 35 -4.36 -11.01 -4.37
CA TRP A 35 -4.35 -11.31 -5.81
C TRP A 35 -5.69 -11.02 -6.48
N GLU A 36 -6.80 -11.35 -5.83
CA GLU A 36 -8.15 -11.01 -6.30
C GLU A 36 -8.27 -9.50 -6.49
N TRP A 37 -7.81 -8.72 -5.52
CA TRP A 37 -7.81 -7.27 -5.63
C TRP A 37 -6.89 -6.77 -6.75
N LEU A 38 -5.63 -7.21 -6.82
CA LEU A 38 -4.67 -6.76 -7.84
C LEU A 38 -5.13 -7.05 -9.28
N LEU A 39 -5.77 -8.20 -9.50
CA LEU A 39 -6.26 -8.62 -10.82
C LEU A 39 -7.61 -7.99 -11.19
N ALA A 40 -8.34 -7.45 -10.23
CA ALA A 40 -9.62 -6.78 -10.45
C ALA A 40 -9.49 -5.34 -10.98
N HIS A 41 -8.28 -4.83 -11.25
CA HIS A 41 -8.07 -3.49 -11.79
C HIS A 41 -8.97 -3.23 -13.03
N PRO A 42 -9.74 -2.13 -13.06
CA PRO A 42 -9.65 -0.93 -12.19
C PRO A 42 -10.57 -0.94 -10.95
N VAL A 43 -11.31 -2.02 -10.67
CA VAL A 43 -12.28 -2.07 -9.57
C VAL A 43 -11.57 -1.91 -8.22
N GLY A 44 -12.07 -1.01 -7.38
CA GLY A 44 -11.51 -0.76 -6.05
C GLY A 44 -10.17 -0.01 -6.03
N HIS A 45 -9.71 0.50 -7.17
CA HIS A 45 -8.47 1.27 -7.31
C HIS A 45 -8.77 2.77 -7.48
N GLY A 46 -9.47 3.36 -6.50
CA GLY A 46 -9.72 4.79 -6.42
C GLY A 46 -8.42 5.59 -6.21
N ALA A 47 -8.46 6.91 -6.44
CA ALA A 47 -7.30 7.76 -6.21
C ALA A 47 -6.78 7.56 -4.78
N PRO A 48 -5.48 7.28 -4.58
CA PRO A 48 -4.94 7.05 -3.25
C PRO A 48 -5.23 8.28 -2.38
N ALA A 49 -5.70 8.05 -1.15
CA ALA A 49 -5.72 9.10 -0.15
C ALA A 49 -4.28 9.65 -0.02
N PRO A 50 -4.09 10.97 0.09
CA PRO A 50 -2.77 11.54 0.27
C PRO A 50 -2.10 10.86 1.47
N ASP A 51 -0.89 10.36 1.25
CA ASP A 51 -0.06 9.72 2.26
C ASP A 51 0.05 10.68 3.46
N PRO A 52 -0.31 10.27 4.69
CA PRO A 52 -0.04 11.07 5.88
C PRO A 52 1.47 11.04 6.10
N ARG A 53 2.19 11.91 5.37
CA ARG A 53 3.59 12.20 5.64
C ARG A 53 3.68 12.52 7.13
N PRO A 54 4.45 11.76 7.94
CA PRO A 54 4.69 12.18 9.30
C PRO A 54 5.33 13.57 9.24
N GLU A 55 4.65 14.56 9.82
CA GLU A 55 5.24 15.88 10.00
C GLU A 55 6.60 15.67 10.68
N PRO A 56 7.69 16.23 10.15
CA PRO A 56 8.97 16.12 10.83
C PRO A 56 8.79 16.74 12.22
N ALA A 57 8.92 15.91 13.26
CA ALA A 57 8.91 16.37 14.64
C ALA A 57 9.94 17.48 14.76
N LEU A 58 9.47 18.71 14.99
CA LEU A 58 10.33 19.84 15.28
C LEU A 58 11.07 19.52 16.59
N VAL A 59 12.28 18.98 16.46
CA VAL A 59 13.22 18.84 17.58
C VAL A 59 13.49 20.24 18.10
N GLY A 60 12.93 20.53 19.27
CA GLY A 60 13.15 21.78 19.98
C GLY A 60 14.61 21.91 20.37
N VAL A 61 15.36 22.73 19.63
CA VAL A 61 16.68 23.19 20.05
C VAL A 61 16.47 24.20 21.17
N SER A 62 16.58 23.74 22.42
CA SER A 62 16.65 24.64 23.57
C SER A 62 18.05 25.26 23.62
N ARG A 63 18.10 26.59 23.63
CA ARG A 63 19.30 27.38 23.94
C ARG A 63 19.35 27.68 25.42
#